data_AF-A0A1H5B4D0-F1
#
_entry.id   AF-A0A1H5B4D0-F1
#
_cell.length_a   1.000
_cell.length_b   1.000
_cell.length_c   1.000
_cell.angle_alpha   90.00
_cell.angle_beta   90.00
_cell.angle_gamma   90.00
#
_symmetry.space_group_name_H-M   'P 1'
#
loop_
_entity.id
_entity.type
_entity.pdbx_description
1 polymer ?
#
loop_
_entity_poly.entity_id
_entity_poly.type
_entity_poly.pdbx_seq_one_letter_code
_entity_poly.pdbx_strand_id
1 'polypeptide(L)'
;MLRIKSPQDFAAGLVFIAIGVAGVYFGRELTYGSSARMGPGYFPIILSYVTILIGLIIGGRGLATDGPPIQGIPLRPITSVILAILAFGFLIERIGLALTCIAVTFIASAGREKFNLKETAILGIVLALMCVGVFVYGLSQPMPAWWGR
;
A
#
# COMPACT_ATOMS: atom_id res chain seq x y z
N MET A 1 -10.56 -33.75 11.53
CA MET A 1 -11.24 -32.58 10.92
C MET A 1 -10.43 -31.34 11.26
N LEU A 2 -9.87 -30.64 10.27
CA LEU A 2 -9.19 -29.35 10.51
C LEU A 2 -10.23 -28.33 10.96
N ARG A 3 -10.16 -27.91 12.23
CA ARG A 3 -11.01 -26.84 12.77
C ARG A 3 -10.30 -25.52 12.55
N ILE A 4 -10.92 -24.60 11.83
CA ILE A 4 -10.40 -23.24 11.65
C ILE A 4 -10.55 -22.52 13.00
N LYS A 5 -9.42 -22.16 13.61
CA LYS A 5 -9.38 -21.56 14.94
C LYS A 5 -9.43 -20.02 14.89
N SER A 6 -8.85 -19.42 13.85
CA SER A 6 -8.95 -17.99 13.54
C SER A 6 -9.45 -17.82 12.10
N PRO A 7 -10.78 -17.66 11.91
CA PRO A 7 -11.37 -17.44 10.59
C PRO A 7 -10.85 -16.17 9.91
N GLN A 8 -10.54 -15.13 10.69
CA GLN A 8 -10.03 -13.86 10.17
C GLN A 8 -8.62 -14.00 9.57
N ASP A 9 -7.69 -14.64 10.28
CA ASP A 9 -6.33 -14.83 9.77
C ASP A 9 -6.31 -15.80 8.59
N PHE A 10 -7.13 -16.85 8.65
CA PHE A 10 -7.25 -17.79 7.55
C PHE A 10 -7.76 -17.12 6.27
N ALA A 11 -8.81 -16.30 6.38
CA ALA A 11 -9.36 -15.55 5.25
C ALA A 11 -8.37 -14.50 4.73
N ALA A 12 -7.69 -13.75 5.60
CA ALA A 12 -6.67 -12.77 5.22
C ALA A 12 -5.50 -13.43 4.49
N GLY A 13 -5.03 -14.58 4.98
CA GLY A 13 -3.98 -15.37 4.32
C GLY A 13 -4.39 -15.82 2.92
N LEU A 14 -5.64 -16.27 2.75
CA LEU A 14 -6.17 -16.68 1.44
C LEU A 14 -6.25 -15.50 0.46
N VAL A 15 -6.66 -14.32 0.93
CA VAL A 15 -6.66 -13.08 0.12
C VAL A 15 -5.25 -12.70 -0.31
N PHE A 16 -4.26 -12.75 0.58
CA PHE A 16 -2.86 -12.46 0.23
C PHE A 16 -2.29 -13.46 -0.77
N ILE A 17 -2.58 -14.75 -0.62
CA ILE A 17 -2.20 -15.77 -1.60
C ILE A 17 -2.85 -15.48 -2.95
N ALA A 18 -4.15 -15.16 -2.97
CA ALA A 18 -4.87 -14.86 -4.22
C ALA A 18 -4.28 -13.63 -4.95
N ILE A 19 -4.02 -12.54 -4.22
CA ILE A 19 -3.40 -11.32 -4.77
C ILE A 19 -2.00 -11.62 -5.29
N GLY A 20 -1.18 -12.35 -4.52
CA GLY A 20 0.18 -12.69 -4.95
C GLY A 20 0.20 -13.65 -6.15
N VAL A 21 -0.70 -14.64 -6.20
CA VAL A 21 -0.83 -15.52 -7.37
C VAL A 21 -1.27 -14.74 -8.60
N ALA A 22 -2.23 -13.81 -8.45
CA ALA A 22 -2.62 -12.91 -9.53
C ALA A 22 -1.44 -12.05 -10.00
N GLY A 23 -0.65 -11.49 -9.07
CA GLY A 23 0.54 -10.71 -9.37
C GLY A 23 1.60 -11.52 -10.13
N VAL A 24 1.86 -12.77 -9.73
CA VAL A 24 2.74 -13.68 -10.48
C VAL A 24 2.16 -13.97 -11.86
N TYR A 25 0.86 -14.25 -11.96
CA TYR A 25 0.20 -14.59 -13.23
C TYR A 25 0.27 -13.46 -14.25
N PHE A 26 -0.15 -12.24 -13.87
CA PHE A 26 -0.07 -11.06 -14.75
C PHE A 26 1.37 -10.60 -14.98
N GLY A 27 2.28 -10.86 -14.03
CA GLY A 27 3.69 -10.52 -14.14
C GLY A 27 4.47 -11.38 -15.13
N ARG A 28 3.97 -12.57 -15.54
CA ARG A 28 4.73 -13.51 -16.39
C ARG A 28 5.09 -12.94 -17.76
N GLU A 29 4.29 -12.01 -18.26
CA GLU A 29 4.50 -11.36 -19.57
C GLU A 29 5.53 -10.21 -19.48
N LEU A 30 5.90 -9.79 -18.26
CA LEU A 30 6.86 -8.73 -18.04
C LEU A 30 8.30 -9.27 -18.05
N THR A 31 9.19 -8.56 -18.74
CA THR A 31 10.62 -8.88 -18.72
C THR A 31 11.20 -8.75 -17.31
N TYR A 32 11.86 -9.81 -16.85
CA TYR A 32 12.44 -9.85 -15.51
C TYR A 32 13.72 -9.02 -15.38
N GLY A 33 14.60 -9.05 -16.39
CA GLY A 33 15.90 -8.36 -16.34
C GLY A 33 16.89 -8.99 -15.34
N SER A 34 17.88 -8.22 -14.86
CA SER A 34 18.86 -8.64 -13.85
C SER A 34 18.78 -7.77 -12.60
N SER A 35 19.41 -8.17 -11.49
CA SER A 35 19.44 -7.35 -10.27
C SER A 35 20.09 -5.97 -10.49
N ALA A 36 21.05 -5.87 -11.41
CA ALA A 36 21.70 -4.61 -11.78
C ALA A 36 20.91 -3.80 -12.83
N ARG A 37 19.99 -4.44 -13.55
CA ARG A 37 19.11 -3.83 -14.56
C ARG A 37 17.73 -4.45 -14.45
N MET A 38 17.00 -4.04 -13.43
CA MET A 38 15.69 -4.58 -13.10
C MET A 38 14.72 -4.30 -14.25
N GLY A 39 14.15 -5.36 -14.82
CA GLY A 39 13.06 -5.24 -15.79
C GLY A 39 11.75 -4.88 -15.08
N PRO A 40 10.70 -4.51 -15.84
CA PRO A 40 9.39 -4.14 -15.27
C PRO A 40 8.77 -5.27 -14.44
N GLY A 41 9.12 -6.53 -14.71
CA GLY A 41 8.63 -7.70 -13.96
C GLY A 41 9.42 -8.01 -12.68
N TYR A 42 10.65 -7.51 -12.51
CA TYR A 42 11.55 -7.89 -11.41
C TYR A 42 10.90 -7.66 -10.05
N PHE A 43 10.52 -6.41 -9.79
CA PHE A 43 10.01 -5.99 -8.49
C PHE A 43 8.60 -6.53 -8.21
N PRO A 44 7.63 -6.43 -9.15
CA PRO A 44 6.28 -6.98 -8.93
C PRO A 44 6.27 -8.48 -8.66
N ILE A 45 7.07 -9.28 -9.38
CA ILE A 45 7.09 -10.74 -9.20
C ILE A 45 7.70 -11.11 -7.84
N ILE A 46 8.80 -10.48 -7.43
CA ILE A 46 9.41 -10.73 -6.11
C ILE A 46 8.42 -10.38 -5.00
N LEU A 47 7.80 -9.20 -5.07
CA LEU A 47 6.79 -8.81 -4.08
C LEU A 47 5.62 -9.79 -4.06
N SER A 48 5.18 -10.28 -5.22
CA SER A 48 4.11 -11.27 -5.30
C SER A 48 4.48 -12.57 -4.57
N TYR A 49 5.70 -13.08 -4.74
CA TYR A 49 6.17 -14.25 -3.98
C TYR A 49 6.26 -13.99 -2.47
N VAL A 50 6.75 -12.82 -2.07
CA VAL A 50 6.80 -12.42 -0.66
C VAL A 50 5.39 -12.34 -0.07
N THR A 51 4.42 -11.78 -0.80
CA THR A 51 3.01 -11.71 -0.39
C THR A 51 2.40 -13.12 -0.28
N ILE A 52 2.69 -14.04 -1.21
CA ILE A 52 2.25 -15.44 -1.11
C ILE A 52 2.83 -16.08 0.16
N LEU A 53 4.12 -15.91 0.43
CA LEU A 53 4.78 -16.47 1.61
C LEU A 53 4.15 -15.94 2.90
N ILE A 54 3.93 -14.63 3.00
CA ILE A 54 3.25 -14.00 4.13
C ILE A 54 1.82 -14.55 4.27
N GLY A 55 1.09 -14.70 3.17
CA GLY A 55 -0.25 -15.28 3.16
C GLY A 55 -0.28 -16.74 3.65
N LEU A 56 0.71 -17.55 3.27
CA LEU A 56 0.86 -18.92 3.77
C LEU A 56 1.14 -18.96 5.27
N ILE A 57 2.01 -18.07 5.77
CA ILE A 57 2.32 -17.97 7.20
C ILE A 57 1.08 -17.55 8.00
N ILE A 58 0.37 -16.51 7.56
CA ILE A 58 -0.83 -16.00 8.25
C ILE A 58 -1.96 -17.04 8.17
N GLY A 59 -2.20 -17.62 7.00
CA GLY A 59 -3.23 -18.65 6.82
C GLY A 59 -2.94 -19.91 7.64
N GLY A 60 -1.68 -20.35 7.70
CA GLY A 60 -1.24 -21.46 8.54
C GLY A 60 -1.42 -21.17 10.03
N ARG A 61 -1.08 -19.96 10.48
CA ARG A 61 -1.38 -19.51 11.86
C ARG A 61 -2.88 -19.54 12.15
N GLY A 62 -3.73 -19.19 11.18
CA GLY A 62 -5.18 -19.23 11.33
C GLY A 62 -5.76 -20.61 11.66
N LEU A 63 -5.02 -21.69 11.36
CA LEU A 63 -5.38 -23.06 11.73
C LEU A 63 -4.83 -23.48 13.10
N ALA A 64 -3.73 -22.86 13.54
CA ALA A 64 -3.01 -23.23 14.76
C ALA A 64 -3.47 -22.44 15.99
N THR A 65 -3.76 -21.15 15.83
CA THR A 65 -4.10 -20.20 16.91
C THR A 65 -5.57 -19.80 16.88
N ASP A 66 -6.19 -19.75 18.06
CA ASP A 66 -7.53 -19.18 18.22
C ASP A 66 -7.48 -17.67 17.95
N GLY A 67 -8.46 -17.18 17.19
CA GLY A 67 -8.52 -15.79 16.80
C GLY A 67 -9.95 -15.32 16.59
N PRO A 68 -10.11 -14.00 16.38
CA PRO A 68 -11.43 -13.40 16.27
C PRO A 68 -12.19 -13.91 15.04
N PRO A 69 -13.54 -13.88 15.09
CA PRO A 69 -14.35 -14.06 13.89
C PRO A 69 -14.10 -12.92 12.90
N ILE A 70 -14.41 -13.16 11.63
CA ILE A 70 -14.31 -12.14 10.57
C ILE A 70 -15.22 -10.95 10.95
N GLN A 71 -14.60 -9.78 11.12
CA GLN A 71 -15.32 -8.55 11.38
C GLN A 71 -15.98 -8.01 10.09
N GLY A 72 -17.00 -7.17 10.25
CA GLY A 72 -17.65 -6.50 9.12
C GLY A 72 -16.68 -5.64 8.31
N ILE A 73 -16.95 -5.48 7.01
CA ILE A 73 -16.11 -4.70 6.11
C ILE A 73 -16.13 -3.23 6.53
N PRO A 74 -14.99 -2.63 6.92
CA PRO A 74 -14.96 -1.24 7.37
C PRO A 74 -14.96 -0.32 6.15
N LEU A 75 -16.15 0.12 5.72
CA LEU A 75 -16.30 0.95 4.52
C LEU A 75 -15.58 2.30 4.62
N ARG A 76 -15.52 2.91 5.81
CA ARG A 76 -14.86 4.21 6.02
C ARG A 76 -13.37 4.21 5.63
N PRO A 77 -12.50 3.36 6.20
CA PRO A 77 -11.09 3.34 5.80
C PRO A 77 -10.90 2.92 4.34
N ILE A 78 -11.74 2.01 3.81
CA ILE A 78 -11.64 1.57 2.41
C ILE A 78 -11.88 2.76 1.47
N THR A 79 -12.98 3.51 1.67
CA THR A 79 -13.29 4.65 0.81
C THR A 79 -12.29 5.79 0.97
N SER A 80 -11.80 6.05 2.20
CA SER A 80 -10.74 7.04 2.44
C SER A 80 -9.44 6.72 1.69
N VAL A 81 -9.01 5.46 1.69
CA VAL A 81 -7.78 5.05 0.97
C VAL A 81 -7.96 5.15 -0.54
N ILE A 82 -9.09 4.69 -1.08
CA ILE A 82 -9.40 4.80 -2.51
C ILE A 82 -9.41 6.29 -2.94
N LEU A 83 -10.08 7.14 -2.16
CA LEU A 83 -10.16 8.57 -2.45
C LEU A 83 -8.79 9.23 -2.37
N ALA A 84 -7.93 8.83 -1.42
CA ALA A 84 -6.55 9.32 -1.31
C ALA A 84 -5.72 8.94 -2.56
N ILE A 85 -5.85 7.72 -3.08
CA ILE A 85 -5.15 7.26 -4.28
C ILE A 85 -5.61 8.06 -5.51
N LEU A 86 -6.92 8.22 -5.69
CA LEU A 86 -7.47 9.00 -6.80
C LEU A 86 -7.08 10.48 -6.71
N ALA A 87 -7.11 11.04 -5.50
CA ALA A 87 -6.66 12.40 -5.24
C ALA A 87 -5.16 12.55 -5.55
N PHE A 88 -4.32 11.59 -5.17
CA PHE A 88 -2.88 11.62 -5.47
C PHE A 88 -2.63 11.75 -6.98
N GLY A 89 -3.23 10.86 -7.77
CA GLY A 89 -3.08 10.86 -9.23
C GLY A 89 -3.57 12.15 -9.89
N PHE A 90 -4.64 12.76 -9.35
CA PHE A 90 -5.18 14.01 -9.89
C PHE A 90 -4.41 15.27 -9.45
N LEU A 91 -3.91 15.30 -8.21
CA LEU A 91 -3.30 16.49 -7.60
C LEU A 91 -1.82 16.61 -7.95
N ILE A 92 -1.09 15.51 -8.09
CA ILE A 92 0.38 15.52 -8.23
C ILE A 92 0.87 16.42 -9.38
N GLU A 93 0.21 16.36 -10.54
CA GLU A 93 0.59 17.19 -11.70
C GLU A 93 0.15 18.65 -11.58
N ARG A 94 -0.87 18.94 -10.77
CA ARG A 94 -1.46 20.28 -10.64
C ARG A 94 -0.78 21.11 -9.57
N ILE A 95 -0.54 20.48 -8.42
CA ILE A 95 -0.19 21.19 -7.17
C ILE A 95 1.21 20.82 -6.67
N GLY A 96 1.85 19.84 -7.31
CA GLY A 96 3.17 19.34 -6.95
C GLY A 96 3.13 18.28 -5.86
N LEU A 97 4.24 17.56 -5.72
CA LEU A 97 4.41 16.42 -4.82
C LEU A 97 4.17 16.81 -3.35
N ALA A 98 4.74 17.93 -2.90
CA ALA A 98 4.69 18.32 -1.48
C ALA A 98 3.24 18.54 -0.99
N LEU A 99 2.49 19.39 -1.71
CA LEU A 99 1.10 19.70 -1.37
C LEU A 99 0.18 18.49 -1.57
N THR A 100 0.46 17.66 -2.57
CA THR A 100 -0.28 16.42 -2.80
C THR A 100 -0.10 15.45 -1.65
N CYS A 101 1.14 15.22 -1.18
CA CYS A 101 1.44 14.37 -0.03
C CYS A 101 0.67 14.82 1.22
N ILE A 102 0.60 16.12 1.49
CA ILE A 102 -0.18 16.66 2.61
C ILE A 102 -1.66 16.36 2.40
N ALA A 103 -2.24 16.73 1.26
CA ALA A 103 -3.66 16.55 0.98
C ALA A 103 -4.10 15.08 1.11
N VAL A 104 -3.36 14.15 0.52
CA VAL A 104 -3.71 12.72 0.57
C VAL A 104 -3.53 12.13 1.96
N THR A 105 -2.59 12.66 2.76
CA THR A 105 -2.44 12.26 4.18
C THR A 105 -3.66 12.65 4.99
N PHE A 106 -4.20 13.86 4.77
CA PHE A 106 -5.45 14.29 5.42
C PHE A 106 -6.64 13.42 4.98
N ILE A 107 -6.76 13.13 3.68
CA ILE A 107 -7.82 12.28 3.15
C ILE A 107 -7.73 10.85 3.72
N ALA A 108 -6.54 10.26 3.74
CA ALA A 108 -6.33 8.91 4.28
C ALA A 108 -6.60 8.85 5.79
N SER A 109 -6.20 9.89 6.53
CA SER A 109 -6.42 9.99 7.98
C SER A 109 -7.90 10.10 8.36
N ALA A 110 -8.77 10.58 7.46
CA ALA A 110 -10.22 10.57 7.66
C ALA A 110 -10.81 9.15 7.80
N GLY A 111 -10.05 8.10 7.41
CA GLY A 111 -10.43 6.71 7.63
C GLY A 111 -10.21 6.22 9.06
N ARG A 112 -9.48 6.97 9.91
CA ARG A 112 -9.24 6.62 11.33
C ARG A 112 -10.47 6.95 12.17
N GLU A 113 -10.79 6.08 13.13
CA GLU A 113 -11.85 6.35 14.13
C GLU A 113 -11.52 7.55 15.04
N LYS A 114 -10.23 7.75 15.34
CA LYS A 114 -9.74 8.88 16.15
C LYS A 114 -8.88 9.78 15.28
N PHE A 115 -9.48 10.86 14.79
CA PHE A 115 -8.81 11.84 13.95
C PHE A 115 -8.08 12.89 14.80
N ASN A 116 -6.76 12.75 14.90
CA ASN A 116 -5.90 13.73 15.55
C ASN A 116 -5.31 14.67 14.49
N LEU A 117 -5.81 15.91 14.45
CA LEU A 117 -5.36 16.96 13.52
C LEU A 117 -3.85 17.22 13.66
N LYS A 118 -3.34 17.27 14.89
CA LYS A 118 -1.91 17.52 15.16
C LYS A 118 -1.02 16.39 14.63
N GLU A 119 -1.36 15.15 14.93
CA GLU A 119 -0.63 13.97 14.41
C GLU A 119 -0.66 13.94 12.89
N THR A 120 -1.85 14.15 12.29
CA THR A 120 -2.03 14.11 10.83
C THR A 120 -1.23 15.20 10.14
N ALA A 121 -1.23 16.42 10.68
CA ALA A 121 -0.46 17.53 10.14
C ALA A 121 1.06 17.26 10.21
N ILE A 122 1.55 16.78 11.36
CA ILE A 122 2.97 16.42 11.53
C ILE A 122 3.36 15.31 10.55
N LEU A 123 2.57 14.23 10.49
CA LEU A 123 2.80 13.13 9.55
C LEU A 123 2.82 13.60 8.10
N GLY A 124 1.85 14.43 7.70
CA GLY A 124 1.75 14.97 6.35
C GLY A 124 2.95 15.85 5.97
N ILE A 125 3.39 16.72 6.88
CA ILE A 125 4.56 17.59 6.67
C ILE A 125 5.84 16.75 6.56
N VAL A 126 6.07 15.82 7.49
CA VAL A 126 7.26 14.97 7.49
C VAL A 126 7.30 14.09 6.24
N LEU A 127 6.17 13.49 5.85
CA LEU A 127 6.06 12.71 4.61
C LEU A 127 6.35 13.57 3.38
N ALA A 128 5.76 14.76 3.30
CA ALA A 128 5.99 15.67 2.17
C ALA A 128 7.47 16.06 2.05
N LEU A 129 8.10 16.43 3.17
CA LEU A 129 9.53 16.78 3.20
C LEU A 129 10.42 15.59 2.80
N MET A 130 10.13 14.39 3.30
CA MET A 130 10.85 13.17 2.92
C MET A 130 10.66 12.82 1.44
N CYS A 131 9.42 12.90 0.93
CA CYS A 131 9.13 12.62 -0.47
C CYS A 131 9.85 13.60 -1.40
N VAL A 132 9.80 14.90 -1.10
CA VAL A 132 10.55 15.90 -1.88
C VAL A 132 12.06 15.67 -1.76
N GLY A 133 12.57 15.46 -0.54
CA GLY A 133 13.99 15.21 -0.28
C GLY A 133 14.53 14.01 -1.05
N VAL A 134 13.83 12.88 -1.01
CA VAL A 134 14.27 11.65 -1.66
C VAL A 134 14.02 11.68 -3.15
N PHE A 135 12.81 12.01 -3.61
CA PHE A 135 12.46 11.86 -5.02
C PHE A 135 12.94 13.01 -5.90
N VAL A 136 12.84 14.25 -5.42
CA VAL A 136 13.24 15.43 -6.19
C VAL A 136 14.75 15.64 -6.06
N TYR A 137 15.28 15.68 -4.84
CA TYR A 137 16.70 15.96 -4.64
C TYR A 137 17.57 14.71 -4.69
N GLY A 138 17.17 13.61 -4.03
CA GLY A 138 17.97 12.39 -3.97
C GLY A 138 18.01 11.61 -5.28
N LEU A 139 16.86 11.46 -5.93
CA LEU A 139 16.71 10.66 -7.16
C LEU A 139 16.62 11.51 -8.43
N SER A 140 16.51 12.85 -8.31
CA SER A 140 16.39 13.77 -9.45
C SER A 140 15.27 13.38 -10.41
N GLN A 141 14.17 12.86 -9.88
CA GLN A 141 13.03 12.42 -10.66
C GLN A 141 12.27 13.66 -11.18
N PRO A 142 11.84 13.71 -12.46
CA PRO A 142 11.21 14.88 -13.07
C PRO A 142 9.75 15.03 -12.62
N MET A 143 9.54 15.22 -11.32
CA MET A 143 8.24 15.47 -10.71
C MET A 143 8.18 16.91 -10.20
N PRO A 144 7.08 17.64 -10.41
CA PRO A 144 6.92 18.99 -9.87
C PRO A 144 6.93 18.93 -8.36
N ALA A 145 7.95 19.50 -7.73
CA ALA A 145 8.07 19.52 -6.27
C ALA A 145 7.04 20.46 -5.63
N TRP A 146 6.80 21.60 -6.31
CA TRP A 146 6.01 22.72 -5.84
C TRP A 146 4.91 23.08 -6.86
N TRP A 147 4.00 23.98 -6.49
CA TRP A 147 3.02 24.52 -7.42
C TRP A 147 3.72 25.39 -8.47
N GLY A 148 3.66 24.99 -9.74
CA GLY A 148 4.34 25.68 -10.85
C GLY A 148 5.62 24.96 -11.25
N ARG A 149 5.85 24.91 -12.57
CA ARG A 149 6.93 24.19 -13.26
C ARG A 149 8.29 24.31 -12.60
#